data_AF-A0A395V4P1-F1
#
_entry.id   AF-A0A395V4P1-F1
#
_cell.length_a   1.000
_cell.length_b   1.000
_cell.length_c   1.000
_cell.angle_alpha   90.00
_cell.angle_beta   90.00
_cell.angle_gamma   90.00
#
_symmetry.space_group_name_H-M   'P 1'
#
loop_
_entity.id
_entity.type
_entity.pdbx_description
1 polymer ?
#
loop_
_entity_poly.entity_id
_entity_poly.type
_entity_poly.pdbx_seq_one_letter_code
_entity_poly.pdbx_strand_id
1 'polypeptide(L)'
;MDKKINKMKTEIKQQNNFYIAVTALCLIALGTDLSGILTSAYSDPHAANFVNGFILGLFIVVEVFVIMKFVKNQKALKDEATLKRLYNEYHDERSQQINAMAGQKSLEATILVAVATGLIVCYFSLEAFLGMLAVVFVAGATRKFYKVYYNRTYSAE
;
A
#
# COMPACT_ATOMS: atom_id res chain seq x y z
N MET A 1 -13.24 27.13 -16.87
CA MET A 1 -13.20 25.68 -16.53
C MET A 1 -11.77 25.17 -16.38
N ASP A 2 -10.83 25.80 -17.07
CA ASP A 2 -9.44 25.33 -17.24
C ASP A 2 -8.66 25.28 -15.92
N LYS A 3 -8.91 26.23 -15.00
CA LYS A 3 -8.27 26.25 -13.68
C LYS A 3 -8.60 25.01 -12.84
N LYS A 4 -9.84 24.49 -12.90
CA LYS A 4 -10.24 23.28 -12.17
C LYS A 4 -9.61 22.03 -12.78
N ILE A 5 -9.63 21.91 -14.11
CA ILE A 5 -9.03 20.78 -14.83
C ILE A 5 -7.51 20.75 -14.61
N ASN A 6 -6.84 21.90 -14.63
CA ASN A 6 -5.41 21.97 -14.35
C ASN A 6 -5.08 21.54 -12.92
N LYS A 7 -5.90 21.92 -11.93
CA LYS A 7 -5.75 21.42 -10.55
C LYS A 7 -5.84 19.90 -10.49
N MET A 8 -6.86 19.31 -11.11
CA MET A 8 -7.05 17.85 -11.18
C MET A 8 -5.84 17.15 -11.81
N LYS A 9 -5.33 17.67 -12.94
CA LYS A 9 -4.13 17.13 -13.60
C LYS A 9 -2.90 17.20 -12.70
N THR A 10 -2.71 18.29 -11.97
CA THR A 10 -1.58 18.46 -11.04
C THR A 10 -1.62 17.46 -9.89
N GLU A 11 -2.78 17.25 -9.27
CA GLU A 11 -2.93 16.27 -8.18
C GLU A 11 -2.64 14.83 -8.66
N ILE A 12 -3.17 14.44 -9.83
CA ILE A 12 -2.90 13.12 -10.40
C ILE A 12 -1.42 12.95 -10.81
N LYS A 13 -0.77 14.01 -11.31
CA LYS A 13 0.68 14.00 -11.58
C LYS A 13 1.49 13.84 -10.29
N GLN A 14 1.09 14.51 -9.22
CA GLN A 14 1.74 14.37 -7.91
C GLN A 14 1.62 12.93 -7.38
N GLN A 15 0.44 12.31 -7.53
CA GLN A 15 0.26 10.88 -7.21
C GLN A 15 1.17 9.98 -8.06
N ASN A 16 1.30 10.26 -9.36
CA ASN A 16 2.20 9.49 -10.23
C ASN A 16 3.66 9.62 -9.81
N ASN A 17 4.12 10.81 -9.42
CA ASN A 17 5.48 11.01 -8.90
C ASN A 17 5.69 10.21 -7.61
N PHE A 18 4.68 10.15 -6.74
CA PHE A 18 4.72 9.30 -5.55
C PHE A 18 4.82 7.81 -5.93
N TYR A 19 4.03 7.33 -6.88
CA TYR A 19 4.11 5.95 -7.38
C TYR A 19 5.48 5.60 -7.97
N ILE A 20 6.07 6.50 -8.77
CA ILE A 20 7.42 6.33 -9.31
C ILE A 20 8.45 6.22 -8.17
N ALA A 21 8.34 7.08 -7.14
CA ALA A 21 9.25 7.03 -5.99
C ALA A 21 9.12 5.70 -5.23
N VAL A 22 7.89 5.21 -5.00
CA VAL A 22 7.65 3.92 -4.35
C VAL A 22 8.24 2.75 -5.16
N THR A 23 8.02 2.72 -6.48
CA THR A 23 8.62 1.71 -7.36
C THR A 23 10.15 1.75 -7.32
N ALA A 24 10.75 2.95 -7.37
CA ALA A 24 12.21 3.06 -7.27
C ALA A 24 12.74 2.51 -5.93
N LEU A 25 12.07 2.79 -4.81
CA LEU A 25 12.44 2.25 -3.50
C LEU A 25 12.26 0.72 -3.43
N CYS A 26 11.19 0.17 -3.99
CA CYS A 26 10.96 -1.27 -4.04
C CYS A 26 12.03 -1.99 -4.87
N LEU A 27 12.43 -1.42 -6.02
CA LEU A 27 13.50 -1.97 -6.85
C LEU A 27 14.85 -1.96 -6.14
N ILE A 28 15.17 -0.90 -5.38
CA ILE A 28 16.39 -0.84 -4.57
C ILE A 28 16.35 -1.93 -3.50
N ALA A 29 15.22 -2.07 -2.78
CA ALA A 29 15.07 -3.08 -1.74
C ALA A 29 15.16 -4.51 -2.29
N LEU A 30 14.55 -4.79 -3.44
CA LEU A 30 14.68 -6.07 -4.15
C LEU A 30 16.12 -6.34 -4.56
N GLY A 31 16.84 -5.33 -5.06
CA GLY A 31 18.26 -5.44 -5.40
C GLY A 31 19.13 -5.80 -4.19
N THR A 32 18.83 -5.26 -3.02
CA THR A 32 19.54 -5.61 -1.77
C THR A 32 19.19 -6.98 -1.22
N ASP A 33 18.00 -7.49 -1.52
CA ASP A 33 17.59 -8.85 -1.11
C ASP A 33 18.20 -9.91 -2.03
N LEU A 34 18.21 -9.65 -3.35
CA LEU A 34 18.84 -10.51 -4.36
C LEU A 34 20.36 -10.63 -4.21
N SER A 35 21.04 -9.62 -3.64
CA SER A 35 22.49 -9.65 -3.41
C SER A 35 22.91 -10.56 -2.24
N GLY A 36 21.96 -11.12 -1.49
CA GLY A 36 22.22 -12.06 -0.41
C GLY A 36 22.64 -11.41 0.92
N ILE A 37 22.57 -10.07 1.02
CA ILE A 37 22.87 -9.35 2.27
C ILE A 37 21.93 -9.81 3.39
N LEU A 38 20.64 -9.98 3.07
CA LEU A 38 19.60 -10.42 3.99
C LEU A 38 19.79 -11.87 4.46
N THR A 39 20.07 -12.79 3.54
CA THR A 39 20.28 -14.21 3.85
C THR A 39 21.55 -14.47 4.65
N SER A 40 22.58 -13.61 4.52
CA SER A 40 23.83 -13.72 5.30
C SER A 40 23.68 -13.46 6.80
N ALA A 41 22.59 -12.82 7.23
CA ALA A 41 22.33 -12.49 8.64
C ALA A 41 21.76 -13.68 9.44
N TYR A 42 21.26 -14.71 8.77
CA TYR A 42 20.65 -15.87 9.42
C TYR A 42 21.61 -17.06 9.50
N SER A 43 21.71 -17.64 10.69
CA SER A 43 22.44 -18.90 10.89
C SER A 43 21.68 -20.12 10.34
N ASP A 44 20.35 -20.07 10.31
CA ASP A 44 19.51 -21.14 9.76
C ASP A 44 19.15 -20.85 8.28
N PRO A 45 19.57 -21.71 7.34
CA PRO A 45 19.24 -21.57 5.92
C PRO A 45 17.74 -21.63 5.62
N HIS A 46 16.95 -22.35 6.41
CA HIS A 46 15.50 -22.44 6.19
C HIS A 46 14.79 -21.14 6.55
N ALA A 47 15.13 -20.54 7.70
CA ALA A 47 14.67 -19.21 8.08
C ALA A 47 15.08 -18.15 7.04
N ALA A 48 16.33 -18.20 6.57
CA ALA A 48 16.86 -17.27 5.56
C ALA A 48 16.04 -17.31 4.26
N ASN A 49 15.79 -18.51 3.74
CA ASN A 49 15.02 -18.72 2.51
C ASN A 49 13.56 -18.29 2.67
N PHE A 50 12.96 -18.54 3.83
CA PHE A 50 11.59 -18.11 4.10
C PHE A 50 11.45 -16.59 4.08
N VAL A 51 12.32 -15.87 4.78
CA VAL A 51 12.25 -14.40 4.86
C VAL A 51 12.55 -13.76 3.52
N ASN A 52 13.56 -14.25 2.80
CA ASN A 52 13.84 -13.79 1.44
C ASN A 52 12.62 -13.98 0.52
N GLY A 53 12.03 -15.19 0.51
CA GLY A 53 10.82 -15.46 -0.28
C GLY A 53 9.63 -14.58 0.11
N PHE A 54 9.45 -14.29 1.39
CA PHE A 54 8.40 -13.39 1.87
C PHE A 54 8.63 -11.94 1.42
N ILE A 55 9.84 -11.42 1.58
CA ILE A 55 10.20 -10.05 1.19
C ILE A 55 10.03 -9.86 -0.32
N LEU A 56 10.54 -10.79 -1.12
CA LEU A 56 10.33 -10.82 -2.57
C LEU A 56 8.83 -10.79 -2.91
N GLY A 57 8.04 -11.68 -2.29
CA GLY A 57 6.59 -11.75 -2.52
C GLY A 57 5.87 -10.45 -2.15
N LEU A 58 6.21 -9.84 -1.01
CA LEU A 58 5.63 -8.58 -0.55
C LEU A 58 5.89 -7.46 -1.56
N PHE A 59 7.14 -7.29 -1.99
CA PHE A 59 7.51 -6.23 -2.94
C PHE A 59 6.87 -6.45 -4.32
N ILE A 60 6.75 -7.69 -4.80
CA ILE A 60 6.02 -7.99 -6.04
C ILE A 60 4.55 -7.53 -5.94
N VAL A 61 3.87 -7.84 -4.83
CA VAL A 61 2.47 -7.42 -4.62
C VAL A 61 2.35 -5.89 -4.60
N VAL A 62 3.27 -5.20 -3.92
CA VAL A 62 3.30 -3.74 -3.88
C VAL A 62 3.53 -3.16 -5.28
N GLU A 63 4.51 -3.66 -6.03
CA GLU A 63 4.81 -3.19 -7.39
C GLU A 63 3.62 -3.36 -8.34
N VAL A 64 3.00 -4.53 -8.34
CA VAL A 64 1.81 -4.79 -9.16
C VAL A 64 0.69 -3.80 -8.82
N PHE A 65 0.47 -3.52 -7.53
CA PHE A 65 -0.53 -2.55 -7.09
C PHE A 65 -0.19 -1.12 -7.54
N VAL A 66 1.06 -0.69 -7.39
CA VAL A 66 1.55 0.63 -7.80
C VAL A 66 1.41 0.81 -9.32
N ILE A 67 1.83 -0.18 -10.11
CA ILE A 67 1.72 -0.16 -11.57
C ILE A 67 0.25 -0.06 -12.01
N MET A 68 -0.65 -0.85 -11.40
CA MET A 68 -2.09 -0.76 -11.71
C MET A 68 -2.64 0.65 -11.48
N LYS A 69 -2.30 1.28 -10.33
CA LYS A 69 -2.73 2.65 -10.00
C LYS A 69 -2.13 3.68 -10.94
N PHE A 70 -0.84 3.55 -11.24
CA PHE A 70 -0.15 4.41 -12.19
C PHE A 70 -0.79 4.35 -13.57
N VAL A 71 -1.08 3.15 -14.10
CA VAL A 71 -1.77 2.98 -15.40
C VAL A 71 -3.16 3.60 -15.37
N LYS A 72 -3.94 3.43 -14.29
CA LYS A 72 -5.27 4.09 -14.13
C LYS A 72 -5.12 5.61 -14.21
N ASN A 73 -4.14 6.18 -13.52
CA ASN A 73 -3.86 7.62 -13.52
C ASN A 73 -3.39 8.13 -14.89
N GLN A 74 -2.52 7.37 -15.59
CA GLN A 74 -2.06 7.73 -16.94
C GLN A 74 -3.21 7.75 -17.96
N LYS A 75 -4.14 6.81 -17.87
CA LYS A 75 -5.38 6.83 -18.69
C LYS A 75 -6.23 8.05 -18.36
N ALA A 76 -6.39 8.38 -17.08
CA ALA A 76 -7.13 9.56 -16.64
C ALA A 76 -6.49 10.89 -17.10
N LEU A 77 -5.15 10.98 -17.19
CA LEU A 77 -4.50 12.20 -17.68
C LEU A 77 -4.73 12.47 -19.18
N LYS A 78 -5.01 11.43 -19.97
CA LYS A 78 -5.25 11.52 -21.41
C LYS A 78 -6.69 11.88 -21.77
N ASP A 79 -7.65 11.56 -20.91
CA ASP A 79 -9.08 11.78 -21.14
C ASP A 79 -9.71 12.59 -19.99
N GLU A 80 -10.28 13.75 -20.31
CA GLU A 80 -10.91 14.64 -19.33
C GLU A 80 -12.14 14.03 -18.65
N ALA A 81 -12.91 13.19 -19.36
CA ALA A 81 -14.07 12.54 -18.77
C ALA A 81 -13.63 11.55 -17.69
N THR A 82 -12.64 10.71 -18.00
CA THR A 82 -12.02 9.80 -17.04
C THR A 82 -11.31 10.54 -15.90
N LEU A 83 -10.65 11.67 -16.17
CA LEU A 83 -10.04 12.52 -15.14
C LEU A 83 -11.05 13.02 -14.12
N LYS A 84 -12.16 13.60 -14.60
CA LYS A 84 -13.23 14.11 -13.74
C LYS A 84 -13.85 13.00 -12.92
N ARG A 85 -14.13 11.84 -13.55
CA ARG A 85 -14.66 10.67 -12.85
C ARG A 85 -13.72 10.19 -11.73
N LEU A 86 -12.43 10.06 -12.04
CA LEU A 86 -11.44 9.61 -11.07
C LEU A 86 -11.25 10.62 -9.93
N TYR A 87 -11.25 11.92 -10.26
CA TYR A 87 -11.16 12.97 -9.25
C TYR A 87 -12.36 12.97 -8.31
N ASN A 88 -13.57 12.81 -8.84
CA ASN A 88 -14.79 12.70 -8.06
C ASN A 88 -14.79 11.44 -7.18
N GLU A 89 -14.30 10.31 -7.69
CA GLU A 89 -14.13 9.06 -6.92
C GLU A 89 -13.21 9.28 -5.71
N TYR A 90 -12.11 10.05 -5.86
CA TYR A 90 -11.21 10.36 -4.75
C TYR A 90 -11.77 11.35 -3.75
N HIS A 91 -12.66 12.25 -4.18
CA HIS A 91 -13.23 13.30 -3.34
C HIS A 91 -14.67 13.01 -2.88
N ASP A 92 -15.16 11.78 -3.10
CA ASP A 92 -16.47 11.37 -2.63
C ASP A 92 -16.54 11.47 -1.10
N GLU A 93 -17.35 12.42 -0.62
CA GLU A 93 -17.51 12.72 0.80
C GLU A 93 -18.08 11.52 1.57
N ARG A 94 -18.99 10.75 0.96
CA ARG A 94 -19.59 9.56 1.56
C ARG A 94 -18.54 8.50 1.84
N SER A 95 -17.70 8.21 0.84
CA SER A 95 -16.58 7.28 0.97
C SER A 95 -15.61 7.75 2.04
N GLN A 96 -15.27 9.04 2.07
CA GLN A 96 -14.37 9.60 3.08
C GLN A 96 -14.93 9.49 4.50
N GLN A 97 -16.22 9.72 4.71
CA GLN A 97 -16.86 9.56 6.02
C GLN A 97 -16.85 8.10 6.49
N ILE A 98 -17.25 7.16 5.63
CA ILE A 98 -17.19 5.72 5.95
C ILE A 98 -15.76 5.30 6.30
N ASN A 99 -14.78 5.74 5.52
CA ASN A 99 -13.38 5.43 5.76
C ASN A 99 -12.86 6.08 7.07
N ALA A 100 -13.32 7.29 7.42
CA ALA A 100 -12.97 7.94 8.68
C ALA A 100 -13.57 7.21 9.89
N MET A 101 -14.85 6.82 9.83
CA MET A 101 -15.52 6.01 10.86
C MET A 101 -14.87 4.63 11.03
N ALA A 102 -14.41 4.03 9.93
CA ALA A 102 -13.65 2.78 9.96
C ALA A 102 -12.20 2.95 10.45
N GLY A 103 -11.79 4.15 10.88
CA GLY A 103 -10.42 4.41 11.34
C GLY A 103 -9.35 4.20 10.26
N GLN A 104 -9.70 4.35 8.98
CA GLN A 104 -8.85 3.92 7.87
C GLN A 104 -7.47 4.57 7.93
N LYS A 105 -7.39 5.90 8.10
CA LYS A 105 -6.11 6.63 8.02
C LYS A 105 -5.17 6.24 9.16
N SER A 106 -5.68 6.09 10.38
CA SER A 106 -4.87 5.69 11.54
C SER A 106 -4.43 4.23 11.42
N LEU A 107 -5.34 3.31 11.07
CA LEU A 107 -4.99 1.90 10.86
C LEU A 107 -4.03 1.70 9.69
N GLU A 108 -4.16 2.45 8.59
CA GLU A 108 -3.19 2.44 7.49
C GLU A 108 -1.80 2.87 7.94
N ALA A 109 -1.70 3.96 8.71
CA ALA A 109 -0.44 4.41 9.26
C ALA A 109 0.18 3.37 10.19
N THR A 110 -0.62 2.76 11.09
CA THR A 110 -0.15 1.70 11.99
C THR A 110 0.33 0.47 11.23
N ILE A 111 -0.40 0.02 10.22
CA ILE A 111 0.00 -1.13 9.38
C ILE A 111 1.30 -0.81 8.63
N LEU A 112 1.44 0.39 8.05
CA LEU A 112 2.66 0.80 7.37
C LEU A 112 3.87 0.80 8.30
N VAL A 113 3.72 1.36 9.51
CA VAL A 113 4.77 1.35 10.53
C VAL A 113 5.10 -0.08 10.95
N ALA A 114 4.09 -0.92 11.22
CA ALA A 114 4.30 -2.30 11.63
C ALA A 114 5.01 -3.13 10.54
N VAL A 115 4.68 -2.93 9.26
CA VAL A 115 5.40 -3.57 8.14
C VAL A 115 6.84 -3.08 8.07
N ALA A 116 7.09 -1.77 8.18
CA ALA A 116 8.44 -1.21 8.17
C ALA A 116 9.29 -1.74 9.34
N THR A 117 8.73 -1.80 10.54
CA THR A 117 9.37 -2.42 11.71
C THR A 117 9.57 -3.92 11.50
N GLY A 118 8.61 -4.62 10.89
CA GLY A 118 8.72 -6.03 10.50
C GLY A 118 9.92 -6.33 9.62
N LEU A 119 10.18 -5.47 8.63
CA LEU A 119 11.34 -5.58 7.74
C LEU A 119 12.68 -5.36 8.47
N ILE A 120 12.70 -4.66 9.60
CA ILE A 120 13.90 -4.51 10.43
C ILE A 120 14.04 -5.70 11.38
N VAL A 121 12.96 -6.06 12.05
CA VAL A 121 12.95 -7.13 13.07
C VAL A 121 13.24 -8.50 12.46
N CYS A 122 12.88 -8.73 11.19
CA CYS A 122 13.20 -10.00 10.55
C CYS A 122 14.69 -10.31 10.66
N TYR A 123 15.60 -9.34 10.47
CA TYR A 123 17.06 -9.53 10.60
C TYR A 123 17.51 -10.09 11.95
N PHE A 124 16.73 -9.89 13.02
CA PHE A 124 17.11 -10.29 14.37
C PHE A 124 16.39 -11.56 14.85
N SER A 125 15.13 -11.76 14.45
CA SER A 125 14.33 -12.89 14.91
C SER A 125 13.19 -13.23 13.94
N LEU A 126 13.19 -14.46 13.44
CA LEU A 126 12.10 -15.01 12.64
C LEU A 126 10.79 -15.08 13.46
N GLU A 127 10.86 -15.49 14.72
CA GLU A 127 9.69 -15.63 15.59
C GLU A 127 9.01 -14.28 15.82
N ALA A 128 9.78 -13.24 16.13
CA ALA A 128 9.25 -11.88 16.32
C ALA A 128 8.65 -11.33 15.02
N PHE A 129 9.27 -11.63 13.88
CA PHE A 129 8.74 -11.27 12.57
C PHE A 129 7.38 -11.94 12.30
N LEU A 130 7.25 -13.24 12.53
CA LEU A 130 5.98 -13.97 12.39
C LEU A 130 4.90 -13.42 13.32
N GLY A 131 5.26 -13.07 14.56
CA GLY A 131 4.36 -12.39 15.50
C GLY A 131 3.84 -11.06 14.95
N MET A 132 4.69 -10.23 14.38
CA MET A 132 4.27 -8.98 13.75
C MET A 132 3.43 -9.19 12.49
N LEU A 133 3.73 -10.20 11.67
CA LEU A 133 2.90 -10.56 10.52
C LEU A 133 1.48 -10.94 10.96
N ALA A 134 1.34 -11.69 12.05
CA ALA A 134 0.03 -12.03 12.60
C ALA A 134 -0.74 -10.77 13.04
N VAL A 135 -0.07 -9.82 13.70
CA VAL A 135 -0.68 -8.53 14.11
C VAL A 135 -1.15 -7.74 12.88
N VAL A 136 -0.31 -7.63 11.85
CA VAL A 136 -0.66 -6.92 10.59
C VAL A 136 -1.86 -7.59 9.91
N PHE A 137 -1.89 -8.93 9.88
CA PHE A 137 -2.99 -9.67 9.28
C PHE A 137 -4.31 -9.45 10.04
N VAL A 138 -4.29 -9.52 11.37
CA VAL A 138 -5.47 -9.26 12.22
C VAL A 138 -5.95 -7.81 12.07
N ALA A 139 -5.04 -6.84 12.05
CA ALA A 139 -5.37 -5.43 11.85
C ALA A 139 -6.03 -5.20 10.46
N GLY A 140 -5.47 -5.81 9.42
CA GLY A 140 -6.02 -5.75 8.05
C GLY A 140 -7.40 -6.39 7.94
N ALA A 141 -7.59 -7.56 8.56
CA ALA A 141 -8.88 -8.24 8.60
C ALA A 141 -9.93 -7.41 9.34
N THR A 142 -9.59 -6.92 10.55
CA THR A 142 -10.42 -6.05 11.37
C THR A 142 -10.88 -4.81 10.61
N ARG A 143 -9.96 -4.14 9.89
CA ARG A 143 -10.29 -3.01 9.02
C ARG A 143 -11.30 -3.40 7.94
N LYS A 144 -11.09 -4.54 7.27
CA LYS A 144 -12.01 -5.01 6.22
C LYS A 144 -13.42 -5.26 6.79
N PHE A 145 -13.51 -5.85 7.97
CA PHE A 145 -14.79 -6.04 8.67
C PHE A 145 -15.48 -4.71 8.98
N TYR A 146 -14.78 -3.74 9.60
CA TYR A 146 -15.36 -2.43 9.89
C TYR A 146 -15.81 -1.70 8.62
N LYS A 147 -15.00 -1.75 7.55
CA LYS A 147 -15.38 -1.14 6.28
C LYS A 147 -16.66 -1.75 5.70
N VAL A 148 -16.80 -3.08 5.73
CA VAL A 148 -18.03 -3.77 5.29
C VAL A 148 -19.22 -3.41 6.17
N TYR A 149 -19.02 -3.36 7.49
CA TYR A 149 -20.05 -2.97 8.44
C TYR A 149 -20.58 -1.56 8.18
N TYR A 150 -19.70 -0.55 8.18
CA TYR A 150 -20.08 0.84 7.94
C TYR A 150 -20.66 1.04 6.54
N ASN A 151 -20.13 0.34 5.53
CA ASN A 151 -20.71 0.41 4.20
C ASN A 151 -22.16 -0.10 4.19
N ARG A 152 -22.49 -1.21 4.86
CA ARG A 152 -23.88 -1.70 4.91
C ARG A 152 -24.81 -0.75 5.66
N THR A 153 -24.35 -0.20 6.79
CA THR A 153 -25.17 0.68 7.64
C THR A 153 -25.47 2.03 6.97
N TYR A 154 -24.49 2.61 6.28
CA TYR A 154 -24.59 3.94 5.67
C TYR A 154 -24.83 3.90 4.14
N SER A 155 -24.94 2.72 3.53
CA SER A 155 -25.32 2.52 2.12
C SER A 155 -26.83 2.37 1.90
N ALA A 156 -27.60 2.11 2.97
CA ALA A 156 -29.03 1.82 2.90
C ALA A 156 -29.93 3.08 2.93
N GLU A 157 -29.32 4.26 2.99
CA GLU A 157 -29.94 5.57 2.73
C GLU A 157 -29.48 6.12 1.37
#